data_AF-A0A968V812-F1
#
_entry.id   AF-A0A968V812-F1
#
_cell.length_a   1.000
_cell.length_b   1.000
_cell.length_c   1.000
_cell.angle_alpha   90.00
_cell.angle_beta   90.00
_cell.angle_gamma   90.00
#
_symmetry.space_group_name_H-M   'P 1'
#
loop_
_entity.id
_entity.type
_entity.pdbx_description
1 polymer ?
#
loop_
_entity_poly.entity_id
_entity_poly.type
_entity_poly.pdbx_seq_one_letter_code
_entity_poly.pdbx_strand_id
1 'polypeptide(L)'
;MGHVFKPSTIPTVDEYVSGLSAIRSRISESQFRLLQEQYYAPNRTTTATQLAELIGIESGRGAINLMYGWLGRLFCEATGFEPSQREVGTHRWWSVWSSGYEERNPYRFFGRCTQKLLKL
;
A
#
# COMPACT_ATOMS: atom_id res chain seq x y z
N MET A 1 16.20 -5.03 16.01
CA MET A 1 15.97 -3.81 15.20
C MET A 1 15.51 -4.24 13.81
N GLY A 2 14.25 -4.02 13.46
CA GLY A 2 13.79 -4.21 12.08
C GLY A 2 14.34 -3.12 11.17
N HIS A 3 14.81 -3.48 9.98
CA HIS A 3 15.24 -2.49 8.99
C HIS A 3 13.99 -1.90 8.33
N VAL A 4 13.95 -0.57 8.15
CA VAL A 4 12.89 0.05 7.36
C VAL A 4 13.16 -0.29 5.90
N PHE A 5 12.25 -1.05 5.30
CA PHE A 5 12.23 -1.32 3.88
C PHE A 5 11.99 -0.01 3.13
N LYS A 6 12.94 0.36 2.26
CA LYS A 6 12.80 1.47 1.33
C LYS A 6 12.71 0.88 -0.08
N PRO A 7 11.62 1.15 -0.83
CA PRO A 7 11.52 0.68 -2.20
C PRO A 7 12.61 1.31 -3.07
N SER A 8 13.11 0.55 -4.05
CA SER A 8 14.17 0.97 -4.98
C SER A 8 13.70 2.04 -5.96
N THR A 9 12.42 2.00 -6.32
CA THR A 9 11.74 2.90 -7.25
C THR A 9 10.39 3.29 -6.66
N ILE A 10 9.94 4.51 -6.94
CA ILE A 10 8.66 5.04 -6.45
C ILE A 10 7.97 5.73 -7.64
N PRO A 11 6.66 5.53 -7.84
CA PRO A 11 5.91 6.26 -8.84
C PRO A 11 5.99 7.78 -8.62
N THR A 12 6.03 8.52 -9.72
CA THR A 12 5.84 9.97 -9.75
C THR A 12 4.39 10.34 -9.42
N VAL A 13 4.14 11.62 -9.12
CA VAL A 13 2.78 12.12 -8.86
C VAL A 13 1.86 11.85 -10.05
N ASP A 14 2.33 12.09 -11.28
CA ASP A 14 1.53 11.89 -12.49
C ASP A 14 1.20 10.41 -12.72
N GLU A 15 2.16 9.50 -12.44
CA GLU A 15 1.90 8.06 -12.49
C GLU A 15 0.88 7.63 -11.43
N TYR A 16 0.92 8.20 -10.22
CA TYR A 16 -0.10 7.94 -9.20
C TYR A 16 -1.48 8.42 -9.66
N VAL A 17 -1.59 9.65 -10.17
CA VAL A 17 -2.86 10.23 -10.64
C VAL A 17 -3.41 9.40 -11.79
N SER A 18 -2.59 9.10 -12.79
CA SER A 18 -2.99 8.31 -13.96
C SER A 18 -3.40 6.89 -13.57
N GLY A 19 -2.58 6.19 -12.78
CA GLY A 19 -2.86 4.81 -12.38
C GLY A 19 -4.06 4.68 -11.46
N LEU A 20 -4.22 5.56 -10.47
CA LEU A 20 -5.40 5.54 -9.58
C LEU A 20 -6.68 5.90 -10.35
N SER A 21 -6.61 6.82 -11.31
CA SER A 21 -7.74 7.14 -12.20
C SER A 21 -8.12 5.93 -13.06
N ALA A 22 -7.13 5.24 -13.64
CA ALA A 22 -7.35 4.08 -14.51
C ALA A 22 -7.99 2.89 -13.77
N ILE A 23 -7.72 2.72 -12.47
CA ILE A 23 -8.29 1.62 -11.68
C ILE A 23 -9.54 2.02 -10.89
N ARG A 24 -9.98 3.29 -10.91
CA ARG A 24 -11.05 3.80 -10.04
C ARG A 24 -12.35 3.00 -10.13
N SER A 25 -12.74 2.56 -11.34
CA SER A 25 -13.94 1.76 -11.57
C SER A 25 -13.81 0.30 -11.13
N ARG A 26 -12.59 -0.17 -10.88
CA ARG A 26 -12.27 -1.55 -10.48
C ARG A 26 -12.14 -1.69 -8.97
N ILE A 27 -11.98 -0.62 -8.21
CA ILE A 27 -11.78 -0.66 -6.76
C ILE A 27 -13.09 -0.40 -6.00
N SER A 28 -13.27 -1.07 -4.86
CA SER A 28 -14.42 -0.84 -3.99
C SER A 28 -14.27 0.45 -3.19
N GLU A 29 -15.37 0.94 -2.63
CA GLU A 29 -15.35 2.13 -1.77
C GLU A 29 -14.49 1.91 -0.51
N SER A 30 -14.50 0.70 0.08
CA SER A 30 -13.63 0.37 1.22
C SER A 30 -12.15 0.43 0.87
N GLN A 31 -11.77 -0.03 -0.33
CA GLN A 31 -10.39 0.04 -0.81
C GLN A 31 -9.95 1.48 -1.10
N PHE A 32 -10.85 2.29 -1.65
CA PHE A 32 -10.60 3.71 -1.85
C PHE A 32 -10.44 4.45 -0.51
N ARG A 33 -11.36 4.21 0.42
CA ARG A 33 -11.32 4.79 1.77
C ARG A 33 -10.07 4.41 2.53
N LEU A 34 -9.58 3.18 2.38
CA LEU A 34 -8.30 2.74 2.95
C LEU A 34 -7.12 3.63 2.54
N LEU A 35 -7.05 4.05 1.26
CA LEU A 35 -6.00 4.97 0.79
C LEU A 35 -6.18 6.38 1.38
N GLN A 36 -7.44 6.84 1.50
CA GLN A 36 -7.74 8.14 2.10
C GLN A 36 -7.40 8.20 3.59
N GLU A 37 -7.78 7.19 4.38
CA GLU A 37 -7.48 7.12 5.81
C GLU A 37 -5.96 7.05 6.06
N GLN A 38 -5.21 6.34 5.21
CA GLN A 38 -3.74 6.39 5.26
C GLN A 38 -3.22 7.81 4.97
N TYR A 39 -3.75 8.47 3.95
CA TYR A 39 -3.31 9.81 3.56
C TYR A 39 -3.57 10.86 4.65
N TYR A 40 -4.72 10.78 5.33
CA TYR A 40 -5.08 11.71 6.40
C TYR A 40 -4.48 11.36 7.77
N ALA A 41 -3.89 10.18 7.93
CA ALA A 41 -3.23 9.79 9.17
C ALA A 41 -2.08 10.78 9.53
N PRO A 42 -1.81 11.01 10.82
CA PRO A 42 -0.67 11.82 11.24
C PRO A 42 0.65 11.33 10.62
N ASN A 43 1.41 12.26 10.02
CA ASN A 43 2.63 11.94 9.26
C ASN A 43 2.40 10.92 8.13
N ARG A 44 1.16 10.81 7.63
CA ARG A 44 0.71 9.81 6.66
C ARG A 44 1.09 8.40 7.08
N THR A 45 1.05 8.12 8.38
CA THR A 45 1.59 6.92 9.01
C THR A 45 0.51 6.22 9.84
N THR A 46 0.21 4.97 9.51
CA THR A 46 -0.78 4.16 10.24
C THR A 46 -0.46 2.68 10.16
N THR A 47 -0.91 1.88 11.11
CA THR A 47 -0.74 0.42 11.06
C THR A 47 -1.89 -0.27 10.35
N ALA A 48 -1.66 -1.47 9.82
CA ALA A 48 -2.73 -2.27 9.21
C ALA A 48 -3.87 -2.59 10.20
N THR A 49 -3.57 -2.71 11.49
CA THR A 49 -4.61 -2.86 12.53
C THR A 49 -5.42 -1.57 12.68
N GLN A 50 -4.75 -0.42 12.82
CA GLN A 50 -5.43 0.88 12.92
C GLN A 50 -6.25 1.20 11.66
N LEU A 51 -5.75 0.89 10.47
CA LEU A 51 -6.53 1.02 9.24
C LEU A 51 -7.78 0.16 9.24
N ALA A 52 -7.68 -1.09 9.71
CA ALA A 52 -8.83 -1.96 9.85
C ALA A 52 -9.91 -1.36 10.76
N GLU A 53 -9.49 -0.79 11.89
CA GLU A 53 -10.39 -0.07 12.81
C GLU A 53 -11.02 1.17 12.14
N LEU A 54 -10.22 2.00 11.47
CA LEU A 54 -10.68 3.24 10.82
C LEU A 54 -11.71 2.99 9.71
N ILE A 55 -11.56 1.92 8.94
CA ILE A 55 -12.48 1.58 7.83
C ILE A 55 -13.52 0.52 8.19
N GLY A 56 -13.56 0.05 9.45
CA GLY A 56 -14.57 -0.89 9.95
C GLY A 56 -14.44 -2.33 9.45
N ILE A 57 -13.21 -2.83 9.27
CA ILE A 57 -12.94 -4.20 8.79
C ILE A 57 -12.61 -5.12 9.97
N GLU A 58 -13.56 -5.98 10.33
CA GLU A 58 -13.45 -6.90 11.47
C GLU A 58 -12.39 -8.00 11.29
N SER A 59 -12.13 -8.41 10.05
CA SER A 59 -11.07 -9.38 9.73
C SER A 59 -9.65 -8.88 10.05
N GLY A 60 -9.53 -7.61 10.48
CA GLY A 60 -8.31 -7.02 10.99
C GLY A 60 -7.23 -6.85 9.93
N ARG A 61 -5.96 -6.84 10.39
CA ARG A 61 -4.80 -6.51 9.55
C ARG A 61 -4.60 -7.42 8.33
N GLY A 62 -5.10 -8.66 8.36
CA GLY A 62 -4.95 -9.61 7.26
C GLY A 62 -5.69 -9.15 6.01
N ALA A 63 -6.93 -8.69 6.17
CA ALA A 63 -7.73 -8.13 5.09
C ALA A 63 -7.12 -6.84 4.53
N ILE A 64 -6.57 -5.97 5.39
CA ILE A 64 -5.88 -4.75 4.95
C ILE A 64 -4.68 -5.08 4.07
N ASN A 65 -3.84 -6.03 4.47
CA ASN A 65 -2.67 -6.44 3.69
C ASN A 65 -3.07 -6.98 2.30
N LEU A 66 -4.17 -7.76 2.23
CA LEU A 66 -4.70 -8.25 0.97
C LEU A 66 -5.21 -7.10 0.08
N MET A 67 -5.94 -6.13 0.65
CA MET A 67 -6.41 -4.96 -0.10
C MET A 67 -5.24 -4.13 -0.64
N TYR A 68 -4.19 -3.89 0.16
CA TYR A 68 -2.97 -3.20 -0.30
C TYR A 68 -2.29 -3.94 -1.45
N GLY A 69 -2.10 -5.25 -1.30
CA GLY A 69 -1.47 -6.07 -2.33
C GLY A 69 -2.28 -6.07 -3.63
N TRP A 70 -3.59 -6.19 -3.53
CA TRP A 70 -4.48 -6.19 -4.69
C TRP A 70 -4.55 -4.83 -5.39
N LEU A 71 -4.70 -3.74 -4.63
CA LEU A 71 -4.63 -2.38 -5.16
C LEU A 71 -3.30 -2.16 -5.89
N GLY A 72 -2.19 -2.53 -5.26
CA GLY A 72 -0.86 -2.35 -5.82
C GLY A 72 -0.67 -3.09 -7.14
N ARG A 73 -1.19 -4.33 -7.20
CA ARG A 73 -1.20 -5.11 -8.43
C ARG A 73 -2.01 -4.43 -9.53
N LEU A 74 -3.23 -3.97 -9.24
CA LEU A 74 -4.06 -3.26 -10.22
C LEU A 74 -3.36 -2.01 -10.77
N PHE A 75 -2.73 -1.24 -9.89
CA PHE A 75 -1.99 -0.05 -10.27
C PHE A 75 -0.82 -0.38 -11.21
N CYS A 76 -0.02 -1.39 -10.85
CA CYS A 76 1.11 -1.83 -11.68
C CYS A 76 0.64 -2.36 -13.03
N GLU A 77 -0.44 -3.17 -13.06
CA GLU A 77 -1.06 -3.65 -14.30
C GLU A 77 -1.56 -2.51 -15.21
N ALA A 78 -2.11 -1.44 -14.62
CA ALA A 78 -2.66 -0.31 -15.38
C ALA A 78 -1.59 0.67 -15.90
N THR A 79 -0.44 0.76 -15.22
CA THR A 79 0.60 1.75 -15.51
C THR A 79 1.85 1.16 -16.15
N GLY A 80 2.04 -0.16 -16.05
CA GLY A 80 3.31 -0.82 -16.37
C GLY A 80 4.41 -0.56 -15.32
N PHE A 81 4.08 0.06 -14.17
CA PHE A 81 5.06 0.30 -13.12
C PHE A 81 5.50 -1.01 -12.47
N GLU A 82 6.81 -1.19 -12.31
CA GLU A 82 7.38 -2.37 -11.67
C GLU A 82 7.63 -2.12 -10.17
N PRO A 83 6.91 -2.82 -9.27
CA PRO A 83 7.11 -2.64 -7.84
C PRO A 83 8.39 -3.34 -7.37
N SER A 84 8.82 -3.02 -6.16
CA SER A 84 9.97 -3.72 -5.55
C SER A 84 9.71 -5.22 -5.42
N GLN A 85 10.74 -6.04 -5.66
CA GLN A 85 10.65 -7.50 -5.62
C GLN A 85 11.24 -8.07 -4.31
N ARG A 86 10.91 -9.32 -3.99
CA ARG A 86 11.65 -10.14 -3.01
C ARG A 86 12.88 -10.77 -3.68
N GLU A 87 13.80 -11.34 -2.88
CA GLU A 87 15.04 -12.00 -3.36
C GLU A 87 14.80 -13.07 -4.44
N VAL A 88 13.55 -13.53 -4.63
CA VAL A 88 13.14 -14.40 -5.74
C VAL A 88 11.76 -13.99 -6.28
N GLY A 89 11.74 -13.20 -7.36
CA GLY A 89 10.65 -13.07 -8.36
C GLY A 89 9.24 -12.66 -7.90
N THR A 90 9.01 -12.50 -6.60
CA THR A 90 7.69 -12.20 -6.05
C THR A 90 7.57 -10.70 -5.80
N HIS A 91 6.68 -10.05 -6.54
CA HIS A 91 6.42 -8.62 -6.41
C HIS A 91 5.86 -8.26 -5.02
N ARG A 92 6.38 -7.19 -4.42
CA ARG A 92 5.81 -6.55 -3.23
C ARG A 92 4.80 -5.51 -3.70
N TRP A 93 3.64 -5.95 -4.15
CA TRP A 93 2.62 -5.06 -4.73
C TRP A 93 2.26 -3.86 -3.84
N TRP A 94 2.21 -4.05 -2.52
CA TRP A 94 1.93 -2.99 -1.56
C TRP A 94 3.01 -1.88 -1.50
N SER A 95 4.23 -2.13 -2.01
CA SER A 95 5.37 -1.20 -1.92
C SER A 95 5.18 0.07 -2.72
N VAL A 96 4.25 0.09 -3.68
CA VAL A 96 3.86 1.30 -4.42
C VAL A 96 3.11 2.29 -3.54
N TRP A 97 2.55 1.86 -2.40
CA TRP A 97 1.75 2.74 -1.53
C TRP A 97 2.52 3.22 -0.31
N SER A 98 3.47 2.42 0.16
CA SER A 98 4.05 2.64 1.48
C SER A 98 5.41 1.98 1.64
N SER A 99 6.21 2.55 2.55
CA SER A 99 7.35 1.85 3.16
C SER A 99 6.89 1.05 4.40
N GLY A 100 7.71 0.10 4.87
CA GLY A 100 7.36 -0.77 6.00
C GLY A 100 8.60 -1.34 6.70
N TYR A 101 8.44 -2.16 7.75
CA TYR A 101 9.57 -2.86 8.37
C TYR A 101 9.79 -4.23 7.72
N GLU A 102 11.04 -4.57 7.43
CA GLU A 102 11.46 -5.90 7.03
C GLU A 102 11.92 -6.65 8.29
N GLU A 103 11.06 -7.54 8.79
CA GLU A 103 11.46 -8.58 9.75
C GLU A 103 11.57 -9.92 9.00
N ARG A 104 12.46 -10.81 9.46
CA ARG A 104 12.71 -12.15 8.86
C ARG A 104 11.47 -13.08 8.79
N ASN A 105 10.28 -12.60 9.17
CA ASN A 105 9.04 -13.36 9.13
C ASN A 105 8.11 -12.84 8.02
N PRO A 106 7.89 -13.60 6.93
CA PRO A 106 7.13 -13.15 5.75
C PRO A 106 5.63 -12.91 5.99
N TYR A 107 5.12 -13.22 7.19
CA TYR A 107 3.70 -13.15 7.55
C TYR A 107 3.36 -12.12 8.64
N ARG A 108 4.36 -11.42 9.20
CA ARG A 108 4.15 -10.36 10.21
C ARG A 108 4.52 -9.01 9.64
N PHE A 109 3.61 -8.44 8.86
CA PHE A 109 3.68 -7.03 8.49
C PHE A 109 3.33 -6.17 9.71
N PHE A 110 4.36 -5.67 10.39
CA PHE A 110 4.26 -4.47 11.22
C PHE A 110 4.55 -3.29 10.29
N GLY A 111 3.54 -2.73 9.65
CA GLY A 111 3.70 -1.58 8.77
C GLY A 111 3.39 -0.31 9.55
N ARG A 112 4.37 0.58 9.78
CA ARG A 112 4.04 2.01 9.79
C ARG A 112 3.85 2.39 8.33
N CYS A 113 2.61 2.46 7.88
CA CYS A 113 2.30 2.74 6.49
C CYS A 113 2.56 4.22 6.21
N THR A 114 3.79 4.60 5.88
CA THR A 114 4.18 5.98 5.51
C THR A 114 3.95 6.19 4.02
N GLN A 115 2.90 6.94 3.63
CA GLN A 115 2.76 7.34 2.22
C GLN A 115 3.49 8.65 1.94
N LYS A 116 4.22 8.66 0.82
CA LYS A 116 4.71 9.86 0.16
C LYS A 116 3.63 10.35 -0.82
N LEU A 117 3.20 11.60 -0.62
CA LEU A 117 2.44 12.46 -1.53
C LEU A 117 1.36 11.80 -2.41
N LEU A 118 0.11 11.83 -1.94
CA LEU A 118 -1.07 11.88 -2.81
C LEU A 118 -1.70 13.27 -2.69
N LYS A 119 -1.42 14.19 -3.61
CA LYS A 119 -2.40 15.25 -3.89
C LYS A 119 -3.34 14.68 -4.94
N LEU A 120 -4.42 14.05 -4.49
CA LEU A 120 -5.64 13.89 -5.28
C LEU A 120 -6.57 15.05 -4.92
#